data_AF-A0A1E1VY76-F1
#
_entry.id   AF-A0A1E1VY76-F1
#
_cell.length_a   1.000
_cell.length_b   1.000
_cell.length_c   1.000
_cell.angle_alpha   90.00
_cell.angle_beta   90.00
_cell.angle_gamma   90.00
#
_symmetry.space_group_name_H-M   'P 1'
#
loop_
_entity.id
_entity.type
_entity.pdbx_description
1 polymer ?
#
loop_
_entity_poly.entity_id
_entity_poly.type
_entity_poly.pdbx_seq_one_letter_code
_entity_poly.pdbx_strand_id
1 'polypeptide(L)'
;PKPKKNVPTPGNPLKSFNWSKLPDAKLHGTIWQELDDTKLYNTMDLHTIDKMFCAYQKNGVQNEGSVEDLRQLGAKPRTKILSVIDGRRAQNCTILLSKLKMSDEEICRAIL
;
A
#
# COMPACT_ATOMS: atom_id res chain seq x y z
N PRO A 1 -27.93 -12.34 1.15
CA PRO A 1 -27.06 -11.23 0.70
C PRO A 1 -26.80 -10.25 1.85
N LYS A 2 -25.52 -9.99 2.21
CA LYS A 2 -25.22 -8.96 3.22
C LYS A 2 -25.55 -7.58 2.67
N PRO A 3 -26.16 -6.67 3.46
CA PRO A 3 -26.42 -5.31 3.02
C PRO A 3 -25.12 -4.60 2.68
N LYS A 4 -25.12 -3.78 1.60
CA LYS A 4 -23.98 -2.94 1.25
C LYS A 4 -23.72 -1.97 2.40
N LYS A 5 -22.50 -2.00 2.93
CA LYS A 5 -22.04 -1.05 3.95
C LYS A 5 -21.68 0.28 3.30
N ASN A 6 -22.10 1.38 3.91
CA ASN A 6 -21.69 2.73 3.49
C ASN A 6 -20.28 3.02 4.03
N VAL A 7 -19.27 2.53 3.32
CA VAL A 7 -17.87 2.72 3.68
C VAL A 7 -17.43 4.13 3.23
N PRO A 8 -16.89 4.98 4.12
CA PRO A 8 -16.35 6.28 3.74
C PRO A 8 -15.22 6.14 2.72
N THR A 9 -15.20 7.03 1.73
CA THR A 9 -14.15 7.05 0.70
C THR A 9 -13.02 7.99 1.16
N PRO A 10 -11.74 7.58 1.07
CA PRO A 10 -10.63 8.44 1.45
C PRO A 10 -10.49 9.63 0.50
N GLY A 11 -9.99 10.76 1.00
CA GLY A 11 -9.76 11.96 0.19
C GLY A 11 -8.57 11.87 -0.76
N ASN A 12 -7.64 10.93 -0.52
CA ASN A 12 -6.49 10.65 -1.37
C ASN A 12 -6.27 9.13 -1.48
N PRO A 13 -5.60 8.63 -2.54
CA PRO A 13 -5.14 7.25 -2.58
C PRO A 13 -4.28 6.93 -1.36
N LEU A 14 -4.59 5.82 -0.69
CA LEU A 14 -3.85 5.34 0.48
C LEU A 14 -2.95 4.16 0.13
N LYS A 15 -1.94 3.92 0.96
CA LYS A 15 -1.12 2.72 0.94
C LYS A 15 -2.01 1.48 1.10
N SER A 16 -1.66 0.41 0.40
CA SER A 16 -2.45 -0.83 0.47
C SER A 16 -2.24 -1.55 1.79
N PHE A 17 -3.31 -2.16 2.30
CA PHE A 17 -3.22 -3.15 3.38
C PHE A 17 -3.14 -4.55 2.76
N ASN A 18 -1.97 -5.18 2.90
CA ASN A 18 -1.67 -6.46 2.27
C ASN A 18 -2.24 -7.66 3.05
N TRP A 19 -3.56 -7.74 3.15
CA TRP A 19 -4.29 -8.82 3.80
C TRP A 19 -4.92 -9.80 2.81
N SER A 20 -5.13 -11.04 3.27
CA SER A 20 -5.95 -12.03 2.57
C SER A 20 -7.37 -12.00 3.13
N LYS A 21 -8.34 -11.64 2.29
CA LYS A 21 -9.75 -11.63 2.69
C LYS A 21 -10.25 -13.05 2.93
N LEU A 22 -10.99 -13.26 4.01
CA LEU A 22 -11.71 -14.51 4.24
C LEU A 22 -12.83 -14.63 3.18
N PRO A 23 -12.91 -15.74 2.42
CA PRO A 23 -14.02 -15.95 1.50
C PRO A 23 -15.36 -16.04 2.23
N ASP A 24 -16.42 -15.49 1.64
CA ASP A 24 -17.77 -15.47 2.26
C ASP A 24 -18.27 -16.87 2.62
N ALA A 25 -17.94 -17.88 1.82
CA ALA A 25 -18.30 -19.28 2.09
C ALA A 25 -17.69 -19.84 3.39
N LYS A 26 -16.60 -19.24 3.89
CA LYS A 26 -15.90 -19.65 5.12
C LYS A 26 -16.24 -18.76 6.32
N LEU A 27 -17.20 -17.86 6.18
CA LEU A 27 -17.53 -16.88 7.20
C LEU A 27 -18.35 -17.46 8.37
N HIS A 28 -19.23 -18.41 8.08
CA HIS A 28 -20.17 -18.97 9.05
C HIS A 28 -19.43 -19.61 10.23
N GLY A 29 -19.81 -19.27 11.47
CA GLY A 29 -19.16 -19.78 12.68
C GLY A 29 -17.83 -19.13 13.01
N THR A 30 -17.48 -18.01 12.37
CA THR A 30 -16.29 -17.20 12.70
C THR A 30 -16.68 -15.91 13.41
N ILE A 31 -15.73 -15.30 14.11
CA ILE A 31 -15.91 -13.98 14.77
C ILE A 31 -16.39 -12.87 13.81
N TRP A 32 -16.08 -13.00 12.52
CA TRP A 32 -16.44 -12.03 11.48
C TRP A 32 -17.93 -12.01 11.14
N GLN A 33 -18.70 -12.98 11.64
CA GLN A 33 -20.15 -12.98 11.53
C GLN A 33 -20.80 -11.98 12.50
N GLU A 34 -20.17 -11.76 13.65
CA GLU A 34 -20.68 -10.90 14.74
C GLU A 34 -20.08 -9.50 14.70
N LEU A 35 -18.90 -9.35 14.10
CA LEU A 35 -18.22 -8.07 13.98
C LEU A 35 -18.91 -7.13 12.98
N ASP A 36 -19.26 -5.94 13.45
CA ASP A 36 -19.79 -4.83 12.65
C ASP A 36 -18.81 -3.64 12.67
N ASP A 37 -17.98 -3.56 11.63
CA ASP A 37 -17.00 -2.50 11.41
C ASP A 37 -17.63 -1.13 11.08
N THR A 38 -18.91 -1.06 10.73
CA THR A 38 -19.55 0.23 10.36
C THR A 38 -19.56 1.23 11.51
N LYS A 39 -19.56 0.74 12.75
CA LYS A 39 -19.48 1.58 13.96
C LYS A 39 -18.13 2.27 14.10
N LEU A 40 -17.06 1.68 13.58
CA LEU A 40 -15.70 2.23 13.70
C LEU A 40 -15.53 3.52 12.90
N TYR A 41 -16.26 3.70 11.81
CA TYR A 41 -16.14 4.90 10.97
C TYR A 41 -16.54 6.20 11.71
N ASN A 42 -17.38 6.11 12.74
CA ASN A 42 -17.79 7.26 13.55
C ASN A 42 -16.86 7.53 14.75
N THR A 43 -15.99 6.59 15.08
CA THR A 43 -15.09 6.67 16.25
C THR A 43 -13.65 6.90 15.85
N MET A 44 -13.23 6.43 14.67
CA MET A 44 -11.87 6.62 14.17
C MET A 44 -11.71 7.98 13.49
N ASP A 45 -10.56 8.62 13.71
CA ASP A 45 -10.15 9.81 12.97
C ASP A 45 -9.66 9.41 11.57
N LEU A 46 -10.60 9.36 10.63
CA LEU A 46 -10.32 9.03 9.22
C LEU A 46 -9.44 10.07 8.54
N HIS A 47 -9.47 11.33 8.97
CA HIS A 47 -8.63 12.39 8.41
C HIS A 47 -7.14 12.16 8.73
N THR A 48 -6.86 11.78 9.97
CA THR A 48 -5.49 11.45 10.40
C THR A 48 -5.00 10.18 9.72
N ILE A 49 -5.84 9.16 9.55
CA ILE A 49 -5.50 7.95 8.76
C ILE A 49 -5.15 8.32 7.32
N ASP A 50 -5.98 9.13 6.65
CA ASP A 50 -5.74 9.57 5.27
C ASP A 50 -4.38 10.28 5.13
N LYS A 51 -4.04 11.14 6.10
CA LYS A 51 -2.78 11.88 6.10
C LYS A 51 -1.57 10.96 6.34
N MET A 52 -1.66 10.04 7.30
CA MET A 52 -0.54 9.15 7.67
C MET A 52 -0.27 8.08 6.61
N PHE A 53 -1.32 7.54 5.99
CA PHE A 53 -1.22 6.44 5.03
C PHE A 53 -1.38 6.88 3.59
N CYS A 54 -1.26 8.18 3.28
CA CYS A 54 -1.28 8.67 1.91
C CYS A 54 -0.26 7.93 1.02
N ALA A 55 -0.70 7.48 -0.15
CA ALA A 55 0.15 6.78 -1.11
C ALA A 55 1.13 7.74 -1.81
N TYR A 56 0.81 9.03 -1.86
CA TYR A 56 1.72 10.04 -2.38
C TYR A 56 2.81 10.35 -1.35
N GLN A 57 4.07 10.09 -1.69
CA GLN A 57 5.19 10.53 -0.88
C GLN A 57 5.49 12.01 -1.15
N LYS A 58 5.52 12.83 -0.10
CA LYS A 58 6.06 14.19 -0.19
C LYS A 58 7.57 14.07 -0.32
N ASN A 59 8.09 14.66 -1.38
CA ASN A 59 9.51 14.73 -1.69
C ASN A 59 10.33 15.17 -0.47
N GLY A 60 11.10 14.24 0.12
CA GLY A 60 12.05 14.54 1.19
C GLY A 60 11.60 14.19 2.62
N VAL A 61 10.43 13.58 2.83
CA VAL A 61 10.10 13.01 4.14
C VAL A 61 10.69 11.60 4.21
N GLN A 62 11.72 11.45 5.02
CA GLN A 62 12.35 10.17 5.35
C GLN A 62 11.26 9.27 5.94
N ASN A 63 10.85 8.25 5.19
CA ASN A 63 10.06 7.18 5.77
C ASN A 63 11.07 6.33 6.56
N GLU A 64 11.00 6.33 7.89
CA GLU A 64 11.95 5.63 8.78
C GLU A 64 12.03 4.11 8.56
N GLY A 65 11.17 3.56 7.69
CA GLY A 65 11.34 2.24 7.11
C GLY A 65 12.33 2.23 5.94
N SER A 66 13.62 2.19 6.25
CA SER A 66 14.68 1.62 5.39
C SER A 66 14.82 2.21 3.97
N VAL A 67 15.15 3.50 3.88
CA VAL A 67 15.54 4.13 2.60
C VAL A 67 16.85 4.94 2.72
N GLU A 68 17.65 4.71 3.76
CA GLU A 68 18.99 5.30 3.86
C GLU A 68 19.88 4.94 2.65
N ASP A 69 19.72 3.74 2.09
CA ASP A 69 20.64 3.17 1.10
C ASP A 69 20.43 3.69 -0.34
N LEU A 70 19.29 4.35 -0.61
CA LEU A 70 18.98 4.85 -1.96
C LEU A 70 19.47 6.29 -2.21
N ARG A 71 19.98 6.98 -1.17
CA ARG A 71 20.45 8.37 -1.29
C ARG A 71 21.72 8.52 -2.14
N GLN A 72 22.41 7.42 -2.46
CA GLN A 72 23.61 7.44 -3.31
C GLN A 72 23.31 7.32 -4.81
N LEU A 73 22.09 6.98 -5.22
CA LEU A 73 21.73 6.78 -6.63
C LEU A 73 20.93 7.95 -7.22
N GLY A 74 21.57 9.10 -7.34
CA GLY A 74 21.22 10.12 -8.34
C GLY A 74 20.00 11.01 -8.04
N ALA A 75 20.26 12.32 -8.04
CA ALA A 75 19.24 13.37 -7.99
C ALA A 75 18.40 13.39 -9.28
N LYS A 76 17.34 12.59 -9.36
CA LYS A 76 16.29 12.74 -10.39
C LYS A 76 15.22 13.75 -9.93
N PRO A 77 14.56 14.48 -10.87
CA PRO A 77 13.54 15.46 -10.53
C PRO A 77 12.46 14.86 -9.64
N ARG A 78 12.15 15.58 -8.54
CA ARG A 78 11.26 15.09 -7.49
C ARG A 78 9.80 15.19 -7.94
N THR A 79 9.37 14.28 -8.80
CA THR A 79 7.95 14.09 -9.13
C THR A 79 7.24 13.46 -7.93
N LYS A 80 5.95 13.74 -7.73
CA LYS A 80 5.14 13.07 -6.69
C LYS A 80 5.17 11.56 -6.93
N ILE A 81 5.91 10.83 -6.11
CA ILE A 81 6.02 9.37 -6.21
C ILE A 81 4.75 8.75 -5.61
N LEU A 82 4.06 7.93 -6.40
CA LEU A 82 2.93 7.13 -5.94
C LEU A 82 3.43 5.76 -5.47
N SER A 83 3.32 5.48 -4.17
CA SER A 83 3.74 4.21 -3.57
C SER A 83 2.55 3.50 -2.94
N VAL A 84 1.98 2.54 -3.68
CA VAL A 84 0.85 1.72 -3.22
C VAL A 84 1.28 0.38 -2.62
N ILE A 85 2.46 -0.13 -2.97
CA ILE A 85 3.02 -1.39 -2.46
C ILE A 85 3.57 -1.18 -1.04
N ASP A 86 3.37 -2.16 -0.15
CA ASP A 86 3.92 -2.11 1.20
C ASP A 86 5.46 -2.15 1.21
N GLY A 87 6.06 -1.59 2.27
CA GLY A 87 7.51 -1.36 2.33
C GLY A 87 8.35 -2.62 2.19
N ARG A 88 7.89 -3.76 2.74
CA ARG A 88 8.64 -5.02 2.69
C ARG A 88 8.69 -5.57 1.27
N ARG A 89 7.54 -5.62 0.59
CA ARG A 89 7.48 -6.09 -0.80
C ARG A 89 8.23 -5.14 -1.74
N ALA A 90 8.06 -3.83 -1.56
CA ALA A 90 8.79 -2.84 -2.32
C ALA A 90 10.32 -3.02 -2.17
N GLN A 91 10.81 -3.21 -0.94
CA GLN A 91 12.24 -3.44 -0.68
C GLN A 91 12.76 -4.72 -1.34
N ASN A 92 12.03 -5.83 -1.26
CA ASN A 92 12.41 -7.07 -1.92
C ASN A 92 12.53 -6.89 -3.45
N CYS A 93 11.59 -6.17 -4.07
CA CYS A 93 11.66 -5.85 -5.49
C CYS A 93 12.87 -4.97 -5.81
N THR A 94 13.16 -3.93 -5.01
CA THR A 94 14.34 -3.07 -5.20
C THR A 94 15.64 -3.87 -5.14
N ILE A 95 15.78 -4.78 -4.17
CA ILE A 95 16.95 -5.66 -4.05
C ILE A 95 17.08 -6.52 -5.32
N LEU A 96 16.00 -7.17 -5.76
CA LEU A 96 16.01 -7.99 -6.97
C LEU A 96 16.41 -7.19 -8.20
N LEU A 97 15.77 -6.05 -8.46
CA LEU A 97 16.04 -5.20 -9.63
C LEU A 97 17.48 -4.67 -9.63
N SER A 98 18.05 -4.37 -8.46
CA SER A 98 19.45 -3.93 -8.33
C SER A 98 20.46 -5.00 -8.76
N LYS A 99 20.11 -6.29 -8.60
CA LYS A 99 20.92 -7.44 -9.00
C LYS A 99 20.67 -7.87 -10.43
N LEU A 100 19.42 -7.74 -10.90
CA LEU A 100 19.00 -8.14 -12.24
C LEU A 100 19.64 -7.26 -13.32
N LYS A 101 19.86 -5.97 -13.03
CA LYS A 101 20.53 -5.01 -13.94
C LYS A 101 19.91 -4.95 -15.35
N MET A 102 18.61 -5.14 -15.44
CA MET A 102 17.82 -5.02 -16.66
C MET A 102 16.80 -3.89 -16.49
N SER A 103 16.53 -3.17 -17.58
CA SER A 103 15.40 -2.25 -17.68
C SER A 103 14.08 -3.01 -17.69
N ASP A 104 12.99 -2.33 -17.34
CA ASP A 104 11.64 -2.91 -17.35
C ASP A 104 11.28 -3.43 -18.76
N GLU A 105 11.71 -2.75 -19.82
CA GLU A 105 11.50 -3.18 -21.22
C GLU A 105 12.30 -4.44 -21.59
N GLU A 106 13.52 -4.60 -21.07
CA GLU A 106 14.31 -5.81 -21.26
C GLU A 106 13.72 -7.00 -20.52
N ILE A 107 13.22 -6.79 -19.30
CA ILE A 107 12.53 -7.84 -18.52
C ILE A 107 11.29 -8.31 -19.27
N CYS A 108 10.46 -7.37 -19.75
CA CYS A 108 9.27 -7.71 -20.53
C CYS A 108 9.62 -8.50 -21.80
N ARG A 109 10.63 -8.06 -22.57
CA ARG A 109 11.06 -8.76 -23.79
C ARG A 109 11.66 -10.14 -23.56
N ALA A 110 12.22 -10.42 -22.39
CA ALA A 110 12.81 -11.72 -22.07
C ALA A 110 11.76 -12.77 -21.66
N ILE A 111 10.59 -12.34 -21.18
CA ILE A 111 9.50 -13.21 -20.73
C ILE A 111 8.49 -13.49 -21.87
N LEU A 112 8.28 -12.52 -22.76
CA LEU A 112 7.39 -12.60 -23.92
C LEU A 112 8.08 -13.28 -25.11
#